data_AF-N1VJP2-F1
#
_entry.id   AF-N1VJP2-F1
#
_cell.length_a   1.000
_cell.length_b   1.000
_cell.length_c   1.000
_cell.angle_alpha   90.00
_cell.angle_beta   90.00
_cell.angle_gamma   90.00
#
_symmetry.space_group_name_H-M   'P 1'
#
loop_
_entity.id
_entity.type
_entity.pdbx_description
1 polymer ?
#
loop_
_entity_poly.entity_id
_entity_poly.type
_entity_poly.pdbx_seq_one_letter_code
_entity_poly.pdbx_strand_id
1 'polypeptide(L)'
;MVHRNSLIFLLTLSLLLVVNCGRKERSLFEEGKKWEMVGEKTKALYYYELSLRENPDYDPVLKRMGLLLAESNQSIATAIFYLEKYHKQKKDDTEVQRELFRLYLTTGYEKEALEILEEIRFQGKKETLEFFETTYLCLTRGFKQKDYLLTLEKSPLAGDPYYAPWVRACETK
;
A
#
# COMPACT_ATOMS: atom_id res chain seq x y z
N MET A 1 13.88 53.60 1.14
CA MET A 1 12.94 52.92 0.21
C MET A 1 13.60 51.66 -0.39
N VAL A 2 14.21 50.79 0.44
CA VAL A 2 15.05 49.66 -0.03
C VAL A 2 14.57 48.29 0.49
N HIS A 3 13.76 48.23 1.55
CA HIS A 3 13.30 46.96 2.14
C HIS A 3 12.19 46.22 1.38
N ARG A 4 11.43 46.90 0.51
CA ARG A 4 10.28 46.29 -0.20
C ARG A 4 10.72 45.37 -1.35
N ASN A 5 11.88 45.62 -1.97
CA ASN A 5 12.39 44.81 -3.07
C ASN A 5 13.10 43.52 -2.61
N SER A 6 13.75 43.52 -1.44
CA SER A 6 14.39 42.30 -0.90
C SER A 6 13.38 41.24 -0.46
N LEU A 7 12.22 41.64 0.09
CA LEU A 7 11.17 40.69 0.49
C LEU A 7 10.52 40.01 -0.73
N ILE A 8 10.28 40.77 -1.80
CA ILE A 8 9.73 40.22 -3.05
C ILE A 8 10.74 39.26 -3.70
N PHE A 9 12.03 39.60 -3.71
CA PHE A 9 13.08 38.76 -4.26
C PHE A 9 13.26 37.43 -3.49
N LEU A 10 13.18 37.48 -2.15
CA LEU A 10 13.21 36.29 -1.29
C LEU A 10 11.98 35.40 -1.48
N LEU A 11 10.78 35.99 -1.62
CA LEU A 11 9.54 35.25 -1.91
C LEU A 11 9.59 34.56 -3.28
N THR A 12 10.12 35.23 -4.31
CA THR A 12 10.28 34.63 -5.65
C THR A 12 11.33 33.52 -5.68
N LEU A 13 12.40 33.64 -4.90
CA LEU A 13 13.44 32.62 -4.80
C LEU A 13 12.94 31.36 -4.07
N SER A 14 12.11 31.52 -3.03
CA SER A 14 11.43 30.40 -2.38
C SER A 14 10.41 29.71 -3.29
N LEU A 15 9.71 30.46 -4.15
CA LEU A 15 8.74 29.88 -5.09
C LEU A 15 9.43 29.05 -6.20
N LEU A 16 10.59 29.50 -6.69
CA LEU A 16 11.34 28.80 -7.75
C LEU A 16 11.94 27.47 -7.30
N LEU A 17 12.30 27.34 -6.01
CA LEU A 17 12.81 26.08 -5.44
C LEU A 17 11.72 25.01 -5.31
N VAL A 18 10.47 25.40 -5.02
CA VAL A 18 9.36 24.46 -4.85
C VAL A 18 8.87 23.90 -6.20
N VAL A 19 8.95 24.68 -7.29
CA VAL A 19 8.41 24.26 -8.61
C VAL A 19 9.30 23.23 -9.32
N ASN A 20 10.60 23.17 -9.01
CA ASN A 20 11.51 22.21 -9.64
C ASN A 20 11.62 20.87 -8.89
N CYS A 21 11.25 20.83 -7.60
CA CYS A 21 11.30 19.61 -6.77
C CYS A 21 10.25 18.55 -7.13
N GLY A 22 9.23 18.90 -7.94
CA GLY A 22 8.09 18.01 -8.26
C GLY A 22 8.18 17.23 -9.58
N ARG A 23 9.17 17.55 -10.43
CA ARG A 23 9.20 17.06 -11.83
C ARG A 23 10.07 15.82 -12.00
N LYS A 24 11.16 15.71 -11.23
CA LYS A 24 12.20 14.71 -11.47
C LYS A 24 11.82 13.36 -10.89
N GLU A 25 11.28 13.31 -9.66
CA GLU A 25 10.73 12.10 -9.06
C GLU A 25 9.61 11.53 -9.92
N ARG A 26 8.74 12.38 -10.48
CA ARG A 26 7.66 11.95 -11.36
C ARG A 26 8.19 11.33 -12.65
N SER A 27 9.20 11.94 -13.27
CA SER A 27 9.82 11.38 -14.47
C SER A 27 10.48 10.03 -14.19
N LEU A 28 11.16 9.88 -13.05
CA LEU A 28 11.78 8.63 -12.64
C LEU A 28 10.73 7.55 -12.36
N PHE A 29 9.62 7.91 -11.72
CA PHE A 29 8.49 7.01 -11.50
C PHE A 29 7.90 6.48 -12.82
N GLU A 30 7.66 7.35 -13.80
CA GLU A 30 7.14 6.91 -15.09
C GLU A 30 8.13 6.01 -15.83
N GLU A 31 9.43 6.24 -15.70
CA GLU A 31 10.44 5.33 -16.24
C GLU A 31 10.41 3.97 -15.55
N GLY A 32 10.31 3.93 -14.22
CA GLY A 32 10.13 2.69 -13.46
C GLY A 32 8.90 1.90 -13.89
N LYS A 33 7.76 2.58 -14.12
CA LYS A 33 6.54 1.96 -14.63
C LYS A 33 6.72 1.32 -16.00
N LYS A 34 7.50 1.93 -16.91
CA LYS A 34 7.79 1.33 -18.23
C LYS A 34 8.52 0.00 -18.08
N TRP A 35 9.56 -0.04 -17.23
CA TRP A 35 10.30 -1.26 -16.96
C TRP A 35 9.43 -2.33 -16.29
N GLU A 36 8.55 -1.92 -15.39
CA GLU A 36 7.60 -2.82 -14.76
C GLU A 36 6.61 -3.45 -15.76
N MET A 37 6.06 -2.65 -16.68
CA MET A 37 5.14 -3.13 -17.71
C MET A 37 5.78 -4.17 -18.65
N VAL A 38 7.09 -4.08 -18.89
CA VAL A 38 7.83 -5.08 -19.70
C VAL A 38 8.36 -6.24 -18.86
N GLY A 39 8.00 -6.32 -17.57
CA GLY A 39 8.38 -7.42 -16.68
C GLY A 39 9.75 -7.29 -16.01
N GLU A 40 10.48 -6.20 -16.26
CA GLU A 40 11.84 -5.97 -15.76
C GLU A 40 11.81 -5.37 -14.34
N LYS A 41 11.35 -6.16 -13.36
CA LYS A 41 11.12 -5.73 -11.96
C LYS A 41 12.34 -5.07 -11.31
N THR A 42 13.54 -5.60 -11.52
CA THR A 42 14.77 -5.04 -10.94
C THR A 42 15.02 -3.61 -11.43
N LYS A 43 14.80 -3.33 -12.72
CA LYS A 43 14.95 -1.98 -13.27
C LYS A 43 13.84 -1.06 -12.79
N ALA A 44 12.61 -1.56 -12.68
CA ALA A 44 11.52 -0.79 -12.09
C ALA A 44 11.85 -0.31 -10.67
N LEU A 45 12.29 -1.24 -9.81
CA LEU A 45 12.69 -0.93 -8.43
C LEU A 45 13.86 0.06 -8.37
N TYR A 46 14.84 -0.05 -9.28
CA TYR A 46 15.93 0.92 -9.38
C TYR A 46 15.42 2.35 -9.65
N TYR A 47 14.53 2.53 -10.62
CA TYR A 47 13.97 3.84 -10.93
C TYR A 47 13.03 4.37 -9.85
N TYR A 48 12.28 3.49 -9.18
CA TYR A 48 11.49 3.84 -8.00
C TYR A 48 12.38 4.33 -6.85
N GLU A 49 13.51 3.67 -6.59
CA GLU A 49 14.48 4.12 -5.60
C GLU A 49 15.04 5.51 -5.96
N LEU A 50 15.44 5.72 -7.22
CA LEU A 50 15.87 7.04 -7.68
C LEU A 50 14.80 8.11 -7.47
N SER A 51 13.54 7.78 -7.76
CA SER A 51 12.42 8.69 -7.53
C SER A 51 12.29 9.08 -6.05
N LEU A 52 12.36 8.11 -5.14
CA LEU A 52 12.32 8.36 -3.69
C LEU A 52 13.56 9.08 -3.15
N ARG A 53 14.71 9.00 -3.83
CA ARG A 53 15.87 9.84 -3.48
C ARG A 53 15.62 11.32 -3.79
N GLU A 54 14.86 11.63 -4.83
CA GLU A 54 14.47 13.01 -5.17
C GLU A 54 13.35 13.51 -4.24
N ASN A 55 12.36 12.66 -3.96
CA ASN A 55 11.27 12.96 -3.04
C ASN A 55 10.91 11.72 -2.21
N PRO A 56 11.39 11.63 -0.95
CA PRO A 56 11.16 10.46 -0.10
C PRO A 56 9.69 10.18 0.22
N ASP A 57 8.82 11.18 0.09
CA ASP A 57 7.39 11.10 0.43
C ASP A 57 6.50 11.06 -0.81
N TYR A 58 7.06 10.72 -1.98
CA TYR A 58 6.30 10.65 -3.22
C TYR A 58 5.34 9.45 -3.23
N ASP A 59 4.11 9.72 -2.80
CA ASP A 59 3.00 8.77 -2.63
C ASP A 59 2.87 7.72 -3.75
N PRO A 60 2.89 8.07 -5.06
CA PRO A 60 2.72 7.07 -6.11
C PRO A 60 3.79 5.99 -6.10
N VAL A 61 5.02 6.36 -5.76
CA VAL A 61 6.14 5.41 -5.71
C VAL A 61 6.11 4.61 -4.42
N LEU A 62 5.80 5.24 -3.27
CA LEU A 62 5.66 4.51 -2.01
C LEU A 62 4.66 3.35 -2.15
N LYS A 63 3.47 3.64 -2.71
CA LYS A 63 2.46 2.61 -2.99
C LYS A 63 3.00 1.56 -3.96
N ARG A 64 3.47 1.98 -5.15
CA ARG A 64 3.83 1.00 -6.19
C ARG A 64 5.03 0.14 -5.82
N MET A 65 6.06 0.74 -5.21
CA MET A 65 7.24 0.02 -4.73
C MET A 65 6.87 -0.97 -3.63
N GLY A 66 6.03 -0.56 -2.67
CA GLY A 66 5.52 -1.44 -1.62
C GLY A 66 4.78 -2.65 -2.19
N LEU A 67 3.83 -2.42 -3.10
CA LEU A 67 3.06 -3.50 -3.76
C LEU A 67 3.96 -4.45 -4.56
N LEU A 68 4.89 -3.92 -5.36
CA LEU A 68 5.79 -4.73 -6.18
C LEU A 68 6.73 -5.59 -5.32
N LEU A 69 7.23 -5.05 -4.20
CA LEU A 69 8.08 -5.79 -3.27
C LEU A 69 7.28 -6.86 -2.52
N ALA A 70 5.99 -6.64 -2.25
CA ALA A 70 5.11 -7.59 -1.56
C ALA A 70 4.90 -8.91 -2.33
N GLU A 71 5.18 -8.93 -3.64
CA GLU A 71 5.14 -10.13 -4.49
C GLU A 71 6.30 -11.12 -4.18
N SER A 72 7.32 -10.68 -3.45
CA SER A 72 8.51 -11.47 -3.11
C SER A 72 8.61 -11.67 -1.60
N ASN A 73 8.69 -12.93 -1.17
CA ASN A 73 8.86 -13.26 0.25
C ASN A 73 10.16 -12.69 0.85
N GLN A 74 11.19 -12.50 0.03
CA GLN A 74 12.47 -11.93 0.45
C GLN A 74 12.38 -10.44 0.78
N SER A 75 11.34 -9.75 0.31
CA SER A 75 11.21 -8.29 0.39
C SER A 75 10.06 -7.82 1.29
N ILE A 76 9.44 -8.73 2.06
CA ILE A 76 8.24 -8.44 2.86
C ILE A 76 8.46 -7.27 3.83
N ALA A 77 9.56 -7.26 4.59
CA ALA A 77 9.83 -6.18 5.54
C ALA A 77 9.91 -4.80 4.86
N THR A 78 10.57 -4.74 3.70
CA THR A 78 10.69 -3.52 2.90
C THR A 78 9.34 -3.12 2.28
N ALA A 79 8.54 -4.10 1.85
CA ALA A 79 7.19 -3.86 1.34
C ALA A 79 6.31 -3.23 2.42
N ILE A 80 6.28 -3.81 3.62
CA ILE A 80 5.54 -3.28 4.79
C ILE A 80 5.98 -1.84 5.05
N PHE A 81 7.29 -1.56 5.12
CA PHE A 81 7.80 -0.21 5.38
C PHE A 81 7.24 0.84 4.40
N TYR A 82 7.29 0.59 3.09
CA TYR A 82 6.81 1.55 2.09
C TYR A 82 5.28 1.68 2.10
N LEU A 83 4.56 0.57 2.28
CA LEU A 83 3.11 0.58 2.37
C LEU A 83 2.61 1.29 3.63
N GLU A 84 3.25 1.09 4.79
CA GLU A 84 2.96 1.84 6.01
C GLU A 84 3.18 3.34 5.83
N LYS A 85 4.28 3.70 5.17
CA LYS A 85 4.60 5.10 4.90
C LYS A 85 3.54 5.76 4.01
N TYR A 86 3.10 5.07 2.96
CA TYR A 86 1.97 5.52 2.12
C TYR A 86 0.67 5.60 2.92
N HIS A 87 0.35 4.55 3.67
CA HIS A 87 -0.89 4.41 4.43
C HIS A 87 -1.06 5.49 5.50
N LYS A 88 0.04 5.96 6.10
CA LYS A 88 0.01 7.12 7.02
C LYS A 88 -0.58 8.38 6.37
N GLN A 89 -0.42 8.54 5.06
CA GLN A 89 -0.94 9.70 4.31
C GLN A 89 -2.32 9.43 3.69
N LYS A 90 -2.59 8.19 3.27
CA LYS A 90 -3.80 7.77 2.54
C LYS A 90 -4.48 6.61 3.24
N LYS A 91 -5.10 6.92 4.39
CA LYS A 91 -5.70 5.93 5.28
C LYS A 91 -6.86 5.15 4.68
N ASP A 92 -7.52 5.68 3.66
CA ASP A 92 -8.71 5.12 3.04
C ASP A 92 -8.43 4.29 1.77
N ASP A 93 -7.16 4.12 1.38
CA ASP A 93 -6.80 3.27 0.25
C ASP A 93 -6.97 1.79 0.61
N THR A 94 -8.10 1.22 0.21
CA THR A 94 -8.45 -0.16 0.48
C THR A 94 -7.41 -1.13 -0.08
N GLU A 95 -6.77 -0.85 -1.22
CA GLU A 95 -5.76 -1.78 -1.76
C GLU A 95 -4.57 -1.92 -0.83
N VAL A 96 -4.09 -0.79 -0.28
CA VAL A 96 -2.96 -0.80 0.64
C VAL A 96 -3.35 -1.37 2.01
N GLN A 97 -4.53 -1.04 2.53
CA GLN A 97 -5.05 -1.65 3.76
C GLN A 97 -5.05 -3.18 3.66
N ARG A 98 -5.58 -3.72 2.56
CA ARG A 98 -5.66 -5.16 2.34
C ARG A 98 -4.28 -5.81 2.22
N GLU A 99 -3.37 -5.16 1.51
CA GLU A 99 -2.02 -5.67 1.35
C GLU A 99 -1.25 -5.68 2.68
N LEU A 100 -1.35 -4.60 3.46
CA LEU A 100 -0.78 -4.55 4.80
C LEU A 100 -1.38 -5.63 5.71
N PHE A 101 -2.70 -5.79 5.71
CA PHE A 101 -3.37 -6.86 6.44
C PHE A 101 -2.83 -8.26 6.07
N ARG A 102 -2.62 -8.54 4.78
CA ARG A 102 -2.00 -9.79 4.30
C ARG A 102 -0.60 -9.97 4.83
N LEU A 103 0.24 -8.96 4.65
CA LEU A 103 1.64 -9.02 5.01
C LEU A 103 1.76 -9.22 6.53
N TYR A 104 1.01 -8.47 7.32
CA TYR A 104 0.99 -8.61 8.77
C TYR A 104 0.54 -9.99 9.25
N LEU A 105 -0.58 -10.52 8.74
CA LEU A 105 -1.05 -11.85 9.14
C LEU A 105 -0.06 -12.96 8.80
N THR A 106 0.54 -12.90 7.61
CA THR A 106 1.48 -13.93 7.14
C THR A 106 2.85 -13.86 7.79
N THR A 107 3.20 -12.74 8.44
CA THR A 107 4.47 -12.54 9.15
C THR A 107 4.33 -12.54 10.67
N GLY A 108 3.12 -12.74 11.21
CA GLY A 108 2.87 -12.85 12.65
C GLY A 108 2.65 -11.51 13.37
N TYR A 109 2.54 -10.40 12.64
CA TYR A 109 2.15 -9.09 13.17
C TYR A 109 0.63 -9.00 13.34
N GLU A 110 0.06 -9.92 14.11
CA GLU A 110 -1.40 -10.07 14.24
C GLU A 110 -2.06 -8.80 14.79
N LYS A 111 -1.41 -8.11 15.72
CA LYS A 111 -1.94 -6.88 16.32
C LYS A 111 -2.12 -5.79 15.26
N GLU A 112 -1.13 -5.60 14.41
CA GLU A 112 -1.12 -4.62 13.32
C GLU A 112 -2.18 -4.97 12.27
N ALA A 113 -2.40 -6.26 11.99
CA ALA A 113 -3.50 -6.69 11.13
C ALA A 113 -4.88 -6.32 11.73
N LEU A 114 -5.06 -6.50 13.05
CA LEU A 114 -6.30 -6.10 13.73
C LEU A 114 -6.51 -4.57 13.73
N GLU A 115 -5.43 -3.78 13.82
CA GLU A 115 -5.51 -2.32 13.68
C GLU A 115 -6.04 -1.90 12.30
N ILE A 116 -5.65 -2.59 11.22
CA ILE A 116 -6.22 -2.35 9.88
C ILE A 116 -7.72 -2.63 9.85
N LEU A 117 -8.21 -3.71 10.49
CA LEU A 117 -9.64 -4.01 10.55
C LEU A 117 -10.42 -2.90 11.25
N GLU A 118 -9.90 -2.39 12.37
CA GLU A 118 -10.52 -1.29 13.09
C GLU A 118 -10.58 -0.02 12.22
N GLU A 119 -9.52 0.31 11.49
CA GLU A 119 -9.56 1.43 10.54
C GLU A 119 -10.63 1.25 9.46
N ILE A 120 -10.76 0.06 8.86
CA ILE A 120 -11.82 -0.25 7.87
C ILE A 120 -13.21 -0.11 8.52
N ARG A 121 -13.37 -0.53 9.78
CA ARG A 121 -14.61 -0.38 10.56
C ARG A 121 -15.00 1.09 10.70
N PHE A 122 -14.06 1.96 11.09
CA PHE A 122 -14.31 3.39 11.23
C PHE A 122 -14.66 4.08 9.91
N GLN A 123 -14.18 3.55 8.79
CA GLN A 123 -14.51 4.04 7.44
C GLN A 123 -15.91 3.62 6.97
N GLY A 124 -16.63 2.77 7.71
CA GLY A 124 -17.98 2.32 7.36
C GLY A 124 -18.03 1.36 6.17
N LYS A 125 -16.89 0.77 5.76
CA LYS A 125 -16.79 -0.18 4.64
C LYS A 125 -17.23 -1.59 5.09
N LYS A 126 -18.51 -1.73 5.43
CA LYS A 126 -19.07 -2.93 6.10
C LYS A 126 -18.76 -4.24 5.37
N GLU A 127 -18.97 -4.30 4.07
CA GLU A 127 -18.77 -5.52 3.28
C GLU A 127 -17.30 -5.96 3.27
N THR A 128 -16.39 -4.99 3.04
CA THR A 128 -14.94 -5.24 3.09
C THR A 128 -14.50 -5.68 4.48
N LEU A 129 -15.01 -5.02 5.53
CA LEU A 129 -14.73 -5.40 6.92
C LEU A 129 -15.16 -6.83 7.20
N GLU A 130 -16.41 -7.18 6.89
CA GLU A 130 -16.96 -8.51 7.14
C GLU A 130 -16.15 -9.60 6.42
N PHE A 131 -15.71 -9.34 5.18
CA PHE A 131 -14.84 -10.26 4.45
C PHE A 131 -13.50 -10.47 5.16
N PHE A 132 -12.82 -9.41 5.59
CA PHE A 132 -11.50 -9.55 6.24
C PHE A 132 -11.58 -10.07 7.67
N GLU A 133 -12.61 -9.72 8.44
CA GLU A 133 -12.88 -10.33 9.74
C GLU A 133 -13.10 -11.84 9.61
N THR A 134 -13.92 -12.26 8.65
CA THR A 134 -14.18 -13.68 8.39
C THR A 134 -12.92 -14.40 7.92
N THR A 135 -12.11 -13.74 7.09
CA THR A 135 -10.81 -14.25 6.63
C THR A 135 -9.86 -14.44 7.81
N TYR A 136 -9.71 -13.44 8.68
CA TYR A 136 -8.92 -13.54 9.90
C TYR A 136 -9.37 -14.70 10.78
N LEU A 137 -10.69 -14.83 11.02
CA LEU A 137 -11.23 -15.91 11.83
C LEU A 137 -10.97 -17.27 11.21
N CYS A 138 -11.15 -17.44 9.90
CA CYS A 138 -10.79 -18.69 9.24
C CYS A 138 -9.29 -19.01 9.38
N LEU A 139 -8.44 -18.01 9.13
CA LEU A 139 -6.98 -18.14 9.15
C LEU A 139 -6.38 -18.23 10.56
N THR A 140 -7.14 -18.02 11.63
CA THR A 140 -6.62 -18.13 13.00
C THR A 140 -7.39 -19.11 13.90
N ARG A 141 -8.69 -19.36 13.63
CA ARG A 141 -9.58 -20.18 14.48
C ARG A 141 -9.99 -21.48 13.77
N GLY A 142 -9.29 -22.58 14.06
CA GLY A 142 -9.55 -23.87 13.40
C GLY A 142 -10.90 -24.54 13.76
N PHE A 143 -11.45 -24.30 14.95
CA PHE A 143 -12.62 -25.05 15.44
C PHE A 143 -13.97 -24.70 14.76
N LYS A 144 -14.00 -23.73 13.85
CA LYS A 144 -15.18 -23.33 13.03
C LYS A 144 -14.82 -22.94 11.59
N GLN A 145 -13.66 -23.38 11.12
CA GLN A 145 -13.13 -22.99 9.82
C GLN A 145 -14.13 -23.18 8.66
N LYS A 146 -14.85 -24.32 8.64
CA LYS A 146 -15.86 -24.61 7.61
C LYS A 146 -17.00 -23.58 7.58
N ASP A 147 -17.44 -23.10 8.74
CA ASP A 147 -18.51 -22.08 8.82
C ASP A 147 -18.02 -20.73 8.29
N TYR A 148 -16.77 -20.37 8.59
CA TYR A 148 -16.14 -19.15 8.07
C TYR A 148 -15.90 -19.24 6.57
N LEU A 149 -15.44 -20.38 6.06
CA LEU A 149 -15.28 -20.62 4.63
C LEU A 149 -16.60 -20.46 3.87
N LEU A 150 -17.67 -21.10 4.36
CA LEU A 150 -19.02 -20.95 3.77
C LEU A 150 -19.51 -19.50 3.77
N THR A 151 -19.07 -18.70 4.75
CA THR A 151 -19.39 -17.27 4.82
C THR A 151 -18.59 -16.49 3.79
N LEU A 152 -17.30 -16.78 3.63
CA LEU A 152 -16.44 -16.18 2.60
C LEU A 152 -16.96 -16.49 1.19
N GLU A 153 -17.30 -17.74 0.90
CA GLU A 153 -17.79 -18.16 -0.42
C GLU A 153 -19.09 -17.46 -0.84
N LYS A 154 -19.92 -17.05 0.14
CA LYS A 154 -21.17 -16.31 -0.10
C LYS A 154 -20.98 -14.81 -0.25
N SER A 155 -19.80 -14.28 0.11
CA SER A 155 -19.51 -12.86 -0.01
C SER A 155 -19.54 -12.43 -1.48
N PRO A 156 -20.04 -11.22 -1.82
CA PRO A 156 -19.96 -10.70 -3.19
C PRO A 156 -18.51 -10.52 -3.65
N LEU A 157 -17.57 -10.38 -2.71
CA LEU A 157 -16.14 -10.24 -2.98
C LEU A 157 -15.46 -11.58 -3.31
N ALA A 158 -16.09 -12.73 -3.04
CA ALA A 158 -15.44 -14.04 -3.17
C ALA A 158 -14.91 -14.32 -4.60
N GLY A 159 -15.63 -13.84 -5.61
CA GLY A 159 -15.27 -14.02 -7.02
C GLY A 159 -14.30 -12.97 -7.56
N ASP A 160 -14.00 -11.91 -6.81
CA ASP A 160 -13.05 -10.90 -7.23
C ASP A 160 -11.62 -11.49 -7.20
N PRO A 161 -10.84 -11.38 -8.29
CA PRO A 161 -9.50 -11.95 -8.38
C PRO A 161 -8.55 -11.55 -7.25
N TYR A 162 -8.77 -10.38 -6.63
CA TYR A 162 -7.99 -9.91 -5.49
C TYR A 162 -8.34 -10.66 -4.20
N TYR A 163 -9.61 -11.01 -4.00
CA TYR A 163 -10.11 -11.60 -2.76
C TYR A 163 -10.19 -13.13 -2.82
N ALA A 164 -10.38 -13.71 -4.01
CA ALA A 164 -10.40 -15.16 -4.24
C ALA A 164 -9.17 -15.93 -3.68
N PRO A 165 -7.93 -15.39 -3.68
CA PRO A 165 -6.80 -16.04 -3.03
C PRO A 165 -6.99 -16.28 -1.53
N TRP A 166 -7.75 -15.44 -0.83
CA TRP A 166 -7.99 -15.56 0.60
C TRP A 166 -8.96 -16.68 0.95
N VAL A 167 -9.98 -16.86 0.10
CA VAL A 167 -10.89 -18.00 0.19
C VAL A 167 -10.10 -19.30 0.05
N ARG A 168 -9.24 -19.39 -0.98
CA ARG A 168 -8.35 -20.55 -1.19
C ARG A 168 -7.34 -20.78 -0.06
N ALA A 169 -6.83 -19.70 0.55
CA ALA A 169 -5.95 -19.82 1.72
C ALA A 169 -6.71 -20.40 2.93
N CYS A 170 -7.97 -20.01 3.09
CA CYS A 170 -8.86 -20.56 4.11
C CYS A 170 -9.19 -22.04 3.86
N GLU A 171 -9.39 -22.46 2.60
CA GLU A 171 -9.64 -23.86 2.22
C GLU A 171 -8.48 -24.81 2.52
N THR A 172 -7.23 -24.33 2.38
CA THR A 172 -6.02 -25.16 2.46
C THR A 172 -5.40 -25.24 3.85
N LYS A 173 -5.98 -24.53 4.82
CA LYS A 173 -5.52 -24.46 6.20
C LYS A 173 -6.06 -25.62 7.06
#